data_AF-A0A8J6LX30-F1
#
_entry.id   AF-A0A8J6LX30-F1
#
_cell.length_a   1.000
_cell.length_b   1.000
_cell.length_c   1.000
_cell.angle_alpha   90.00
_cell.angle_beta   90.00
_cell.angle_gamma   90.00
#
_symmetry.space_group_name_H-M   'P 1'
#
loop_
_entity.id
_entity.type
_entity.pdbx_description
1 polymer ?
#
loop_
_entity_poly.entity_id
_entity_poly.type
_entity_poly.pdbx_seq_one_letter_code
_entity_poly.pdbx_strand_id
1 'polypeptide(L)'
;MFARYFAAAALLVFAAVPAWAGNDPLSETYQSMSNAGAALRADAEAVQTGDSSAEALLARLSDFAQTASAAGAAIDANEGPHDLGCIYRGMAADAALQADRLRGEEKDDAIETVRLLGDDAVLVTPETEAETQDPTGMPMGSCPVEKMSADQLSAYFTEQP
;
A
#
# COMPACT_ATOMS: atom_id res chain seq x y z
N MET A 1 -56.05 48.93 -12.07
CA MET A 1 -56.01 48.26 -10.74
C MET A 1 -55.45 46.86 -10.95
N PHE A 2 -54.28 46.58 -10.35
CA PHE A 2 -53.57 45.31 -10.05
C PHE A 2 -54.04 44.01 -10.73
N ALA A 3 -53.22 43.32 -11.56
CA ALA A 3 -52.13 42.38 -11.20
C ALA A 3 -52.67 41.09 -10.52
N ARG A 4 -52.29 39.85 -10.83
CA ARG A 4 -50.94 39.28 -10.95
C ARG A 4 -50.98 37.87 -11.56
N TYR A 5 -49.89 37.57 -12.27
CA TYR A 5 -49.24 36.30 -12.57
C TYR A 5 -49.41 35.19 -11.51
N PHE A 6 -49.68 33.97 -11.96
CA PHE A 6 -49.35 32.75 -11.20
C PHE A 6 -48.36 31.92 -12.02
N ALA A 7 -47.07 32.11 -11.71
CA ALA A 7 -46.00 31.21 -12.11
C ALA A 7 -46.02 30.02 -11.17
N ALA A 8 -46.20 28.81 -11.71
CA ALA A 8 -46.06 27.56 -10.97
C ALA A 8 -44.58 27.35 -10.65
N ALA A 9 -44.19 27.63 -9.41
CA ALA A 9 -42.87 27.29 -8.89
C ALA A 9 -42.84 25.79 -8.60
N ALA A 10 -42.19 25.02 -9.48
CA ALA A 10 -41.80 23.64 -9.21
C ALA A 10 -40.71 23.67 -8.13
N LEU A 11 -41.09 23.32 -6.89
CA LEU A 11 -40.14 23.03 -5.82
C LEU A 11 -39.40 21.74 -6.15
N LEU A 12 -38.19 21.87 -6.69
CA LEU A 12 -37.17 20.82 -6.65
C LEU A 12 -36.73 20.68 -5.19
N VAL A 13 -37.29 19.69 -4.49
CA VAL A 13 -36.73 19.19 -3.23
C VAL A 13 -35.46 18.43 -3.59
N PHE A 14 -34.32 19.13 -3.56
CA PHE A 14 -33.01 18.48 -3.46
C PHE A 14 -33.01 17.74 -2.13
N ALA A 15 -33.23 16.43 -2.16
CA ALA A 15 -32.88 15.56 -1.07
C ALA A 15 -31.37 15.74 -0.86
N ALA A 16 -30.99 16.45 0.20
CA ALA A 16 -29.62 16.46 0.69
C ALA A 16 -29.31 15.03 1.09
N VAL A 17 -28.69 14.27 0.18
CA VAL A 17 -28.04 13.00 0.51
C VAL A 17 -27.01 13.39 1.57
N PRO A 18 -27.14 12.92 2.82
CA PRO A 18 -26.23 13.37 3.83
C PRO A 18 -24.86 12.74 3.53
N ALA A 19 -23.81 13.53 3.63
CA ALA A 19 -22.45 13.22 3.18
C ALA A 19 -21.67 12.32 4.17
N TRP A 20 -22.34 11.33 4.77
CA TRP A 20 -21.71 10.16 5.38
C TRP A 20 -21.43 9.11 4.28
N ALA A 21 -20.74 9.52 3.23
CA ALA A 21 -19.76 8.62 2.64
C ALA A 21 -18.58 8.69 3.62
N GLY A 22 -18.43 7.68 4.47
CA GLY A 22 -17.28 7.57 5.33
C GLY A 22 -16.05 7.53 4.44
N ASN A 23 -15.24 8.59 4.46
CA ASN A 23 -13.89 8.50 3.93
C ASN A 23 -13.10 7.69 4.96
N ASP A 24 -12.95 6.39 4.73
CA ASP A 24 -12.02 5.58 5.50
C ASP A 24 -10.62 6.21 5.34
N PRO A 25 -10.00 6.73 6.42
CA PRO A 25 -8.69 7.38 6.34
C PRO A 25 -7.59 6.44 5.85
N LEU A 26 -7.81 5.12 5.84
CA LEU A 26 -6.86 4.12 5.34
C LEU A 26 -7.15 3.63 3.93
N SER A 27 -8.28 4.00 3.31
CA SER A 27 -8.63 3.57 1.94
C SER A 27 -7.55 3.92 0.91
N GLU A 28 -7.00 5.14 0.97
CA GLU A 28 -5.89 5.56 0.11
C GLU A 28 -4.60 4.78 0.40
N THR A 29 -4.36 4.44 1.67
CA THR A 29 -3.20 3.65 2.09
C THR A 29 -3.27 2.23 1.51
N TYR A 30 -4.43 1.59 1.64
CA TYR A 30 -4.69 0.27 1.07
C TYR A 30 -4.56 0.29 -0.45
N GLN A 31 -5.21 1.24 -1.12
CA GLN A 31 -5.11 1.36 -2.57
C GLN A 31 -3.67 1.60 -3.03
N SER A 32 -2.91 2.43 -2.32
CA SER A 32 -1.49 2.65 -2.63
C SER A 32 -0.66 1.38 -2.49
N MET A 33 -0.90 0.58 -1.44
CA MET A 33 -0.19 -0.70 -1.26
C MET A 33 -0.54 -1.72 -2.33
N SER A 34 -1.82 -1.88 -2.65
CA SER A 34 -2.27 -2.78 -3.72
C SER A 34 -1.65 -2.38 -5.07
N ASN A 35 -1.66 -1.08 -5.41
CA ASN A 35 -1.03 -0.58 -6.63
C ASN A 35 0.49 -0.80 -6.65
N ALA A 36 1.17 -0.58 -5.51
CA ALA A 36 2.61 -0.80 -5.40
C ALA A 36 2.95 -2.29 -5.56
N GLY A 37 2.16 -3.19 -4.97
CA GLY A 37 2.32 -4.64 -5.13
C GLY A 37 2.10 -5.10 -6.57
N ALA A 38 1.03 -4.65 -7.21
CA ALA A 38 0.73 -4.97 -8.60
C ALA A 38 1.83 -4.47 -9.57
N ALA A 39 2.36 -3.26 -9.34
CA ALA A 39 3.46 -2.72 -10.12
C ALA A 39 4.77 -3.50 -9.88
N LEU A 40 5.07 -3.86 -8.64
CA LEU A 40 6.25 -4.66 -8.29
C LEU A 40 6.23 -6.03 -8.96
N ARG A 41 5.09 -6.71 -8.92
CA ARG A 41 4.87 -7.98 -9.60
C ARG A 41 5.09 -7.87 -11.10
N ALA A 42 4.47 -6.88 -11.74
CA ALA A 42 4.59 -6.67 -13.18
C ALA A 42 6.04 -6.39 -13.62
N ASP A 43 6.76 -5.57 -12.85
CA ASP A 43 8.17 -5.26 -13.14
C ASP A 43 9.07 -6.50 -12.92
N ALA A 44 8.77 -7.33 -11.91
CA ALA A 44 9.49 -8.59 -11.70
C ALA A 44 9.27 -9.57 -12.85
N GLU A 45 8.02 -9.72 -13.32
CA GLU A 45 7.68 -10.53 -14.50
C GLU A 45 8.41 -10.02 -15.76
N ALA A 46 8.47 -8.70 -15.96
CA ALA A 46 9.19 -8.11 -17.09
C ALA A 46 10.70 -8.38 -17.05
N VAL A 47 11.32 -8.46 -15.85
CA VAL A 47 12.72 -8.88 -15.73
C VAL A 47 12.86 -10.37 -16.05
N GLN A 48 11.94 -11.24 -15.60
CA GLN A 48 11.97 -12.68 -15.91
C GLN A 48 11.84 -12.95 -17.42
N THR A 49 11.06 -12.17 -18.15
CA THR A 49 10.90 -12.30 -19.62
C THR A 49 12.00 -11.60 -20.43
N GLY A 50 12.88 -10.84 -19.78
CA GLY A 50 13.93 -10.07 -20.44
C GLY A 50 13.46 -8.76 -21.08
N ASP A 51 12.25 -8.30 -20.75
CA ASP A 51 11.67 -7.04 -21.21
C ASP A 51 12.13 -5.82 -20.37
N SER A 52 12.73 -6.08 -19.20
CA SER A 52 13.26 -5.06 -18.28
C SER A 52 14.57 -5.52 -17.63
N SER A 53 15.23 -4.62 -16.88
CA SER A 53 16.51 -4.91 -16.20
C SER A 53 16.34 -5.05 -14.68
N ALA A 54 17.28 -5.75 -14.04
CA ALA A 54 17.32 -5.89 -12.58
C ALA A 54 17.46 -4.52 -11.88
N GLU A 55 18.14 -3.56 -12.51
CA GLU A 55 18.27 -2.19 -11.99
C GLU A 55 16.93 -1.44 -11.97
N ALA A 56 16.09 -1.63 -13.00
CA ALA A 56 14.74 -1.07 -13.00
C ALA A 56 13.88 -1.69 -11.90
N LEU A 57 14.01 -3.01 -11.68
CA LEU A 57 13.33 -3.70 -10.60
C LEU A 57 13.81 -3.25 -9.21
N LEU A 58 15.10 -2.97 -9.04
CA LEU A 58 15.64 -2.40 -7.79
C LEU A 58 15.02 -1.04 -7.46
N ALA A 59 14.84 -0.16 -8.46
CA ALA A 59 14.17 1.11 -8.27
C ALA A 59 12.70 0.92 -7.84
N ARG A 60 11.98 0.01 -8.50
CA ARG A 60 10.59 -0.34 -8.13
C ARG A 60 10.51 -0.91 -6.71
N LEU A 61 11.45 -1.77 -6.34
CA LEU A 61 11.51 -2.41 -5.02
C LEU A 61 11.77 -1.37 -3.91
N SER A 62 12.57 -0.34 -4.20
CA SER A 62 12.75 0.82 -3.31
C SER A 62 11.45 1.59 -3.09
N ASP A 63 10.72 1.91 -4.17
CA ASP A 63 9.43 2.61 -4.09
C ASP A 63 8.40 1.79 -3.29
N PHE A 64 8.38 0.47 -3.52
CA PHE A 64 7.55 -0.46 -2.78
C PHE A 64 7.88 -0.45 -1.28
N ALA A 65 9.15 -0.57 -0.91
CA ALA A 65 9.58 -0.60 0.49
C ALA A 65 9.18 0.68 1.24
N GLN A 66 9.32 1.84 0.58
CA GLN A 66 8.89 3.13 1.12
C GLN A 66 7.37 3.19 1.30
N THR A 67 6.61 2.72 0.30
CA THR A 67 5.15 2.67 0.37
C THR A 67 4.70 1.76 1.52
N ALA A 68 5.30 0.58 1.67
CA ALA A 68 5.00 -0.37 2.73
C ALA A 68 5.31 0.18 4.14
N SER A 69 6.46 0.84 4.31
CA SER A 69 6.77 1.50 5.58
C SER A 69 5.80 2.63 5.91
N ALA A 70 5.46 3.47 4.91
CA ALA A 70 4.50 4.54 5.07
C ALA A 70 3.09 4.01 5.39
N ALA A 71 2.67 2.91 4.76
CA ALA A 71 1.39 2.27 5.02
C ALA A 71 1.30 1.72 6.45
N GLY A 72 2.34 1.02 6.91
CA GLY A 72 2.40 0.56 8.30
C GLY A 72 2.34 1.71 9.30
N ALA A 73 3.00 2.84 9.00
CA ALA A 73 2.93 4.03 9.83
C ALA A 73 1.55 4.71 9.83
N ALA A 74 0.87 4.74 8.68
CA ALA A 74 -0.46 5.32 8.55
C ALA A 74 -1.51 4.49 9.30
N ILE A 75 -1.40 3.16 9.26
CA ILE A 75 -2.24 2.25 10.03
C ILE A 75 -2.09 2.52 11.53
N ASP A 76 -0.85 2.56 12.04
CA ASP A 76 -0.61 2.85 13.46
C ASP A 76 -1.19 4.22 13.87
N ALA A 77 -1.03 5.24 13.01
CA ALA A 77 -1.47 6.61 13.30
C ALA A 77 -2.99 6.78 13.30
N ASN A 78 -3.72 5.89 12.63
CA ASN A 78 -5.18 5.90 12.56
C ASN A 78 -5.83 4.81 13.43
N GLU A 79 -5.07 4.20 14.35
CA GLU A 79 -5.53 3.09 15.20
C GLU A 79 -6.14 1.93 14.37
N GLY A 80 -5.58 1.71 13.18
CA GLY A 80 -5.99 0.63 12.27
C GLY A 80 -5.51 -0.76 12.73
N PRO A 81 -5.69 -1.80 11.89
CA PRO A 81 -5.36 -3.17 12.27
C PRO A 81 -3.85 -3.34 12.52
N HIS A 82 -3.47 -3.58 13.77
CA HIS A 82 -2.07 -3.67 14.18
C HIS A 82 -1.28 -4.73 13.41
N ASP A 83 -1.87 -5.89 13.17
CA ASP A 83 -1.27 -6.97 12.39
C ASP A 83 -0.92 -6.52 10.97
N LEU A 84 -1.81 -5.77 10.33
CA LEU A 84 -1.57 -5.24 8.98
C LEU A 84 -0.45 -4.19 8.97
N GLY A 85 -0.40 -3.35 10.00
CA GLY A 85 0.72 -2.43 10.21
C GLY A 85 2.06 -3.16 10.35
N CYS A 86 2.10 -4.27 11.10
CA CYS A 86 3.28 -5.12 11.21
C CYS A 86 3.62 -5.83 9.88
N ILE A 87 2.63 -6.34 9.15
CA ILE A 87 2.82 -7.02 7.85
C ILE A 87 3.50 -6.08 6.86
N TYR A 88 3.00 -4.85 6.71
CA TYR A 88 3.61 -3.89 5.78
C TYR A 88 5.03 -3.46 6.19
N ARG A 89 5.33 -3.37 7.49
CA ARG A 89 6.73 -3.20 7.96
C ARG A 89 7.61 -4.39 7.59
N GLY A 90 7.08 -5.61 7.73
CA GLY A 90 7.74 -6.83 7.30
C GLY A 90 8.05 -6.81 5.81
N MET A 91 7.08 -6.43 4.98
CA MET A 91 7.27 -6.30 3.53
C MET A 91 8.35 -5.27 3.15
N ALA A 92 8.45 -4.15 3.88
CA ALA A 92 9.52 -3.18 3.66
C ALA A 92 10.92 -3.76 3.97
N ALA A 93 11.04 -4.53 5.06
CA ALA A 93 12.29 -5.20 5.42
C ALA A 93 12.64 -6.33 4.44
N ASP A 94 11.66 -7.12 4.00
CA ASP A 94 11.85 -8.17 3.01
C ASP A 94 12.26 -7.58 1.66
N ALA A 95 11.70 -6.44 1.26
CA ALA A 95 12.10 -5.73 0.05
C ALA A 95 13.58 -5.28 0.12
N ALA A 96 14.03 -4.80 1.28
CA ALA A 96 15.45 -4.50 1.48
C ALA A 96 16.31 -5.76 1.33
N LEU A 97 15.94 -6.88 1.97
CA LEU A 97 16.66 -8.16 1.84
C LEU A 97 16.74 -8.65 0.38
N GLN A 98 15.64 -8.55 -0.37
CA GLN A 98 15.64 -8.97 -1.77
C GLN A 98 16.48 -8.03 -2.66
N ALA A 99 16.61 -6.75 -2.30
CA ALA A 99 17.49 -5.84 -3.02
C ALA A 99 18.96 -6.28 -2.95
N ASP A 100 19.42 -6.78 -1.81
CA ASP A 100 20.78 -7.33 -1.68
C ASP A 100 20.96 -8.59 -2.53
N ARG A 101 19.95 -9.46 -2.57
CA ARG A 101 19.97 -10.68 -3.39
C ARG A 101 19.95 -10.37 -4.89
N LEU A 102 19.19 -9.34 -5.31
CA LEU A 102 19.18 -8.83 -6.70
C LEU A 102 20.53 -8.26 -7.13
N ARG A 103 21.33 -7.73 -6.20
CA ARG A 103 22.70 -7.27 -6.47
C ARG A 103 23.72 -8.42 -6.48
N GLY A 104 23.44 -9.48 -5.73
CA GLY A 104 24.30 -10.65 -5.56
C GLY A 104 24.22 -11.70 -6.66
N GLU A 105 24.57 -12.94 -6.32
CA GLU A 105 24.61 -14.09 -7.24
C GLU A 105 23.26 -14.81 -7.38
N GLU A 106 22.33 -14.61 -6.42
CA GLU A 106 21.02 -15.29 -6.37
C GLU A 106 19.91 -14.49 -7.08
N LYS A 107 20.23 -13.87 -8.23
CA LYS A 107 19.32 -12.91 -8.88
C LYS A 107 17.98 -13.52 -9.28
N ASP A 108 17.98 -14.72 -9.85
CA ASP A 108 16.75 -15.35 -10.36
C ASP A 108 15.77 -15.69 -9.21
N ASP A 109 16.29 -16.24 -8.11
CA ASP A 109 15.50 -16.51 -6.90
C ASP A 109 15.00 -15.22 -6.24
N ALA A 110 15.80 -14.16 -6.27
CA ALA A 110 15.42 -12.85 -5.77
C ALA A 110 14.27 -12.24 -6.61
N ILE A 111 14.35 -12.33 -7.94
CA ILE A 111 13.29 -11.83 -8.84
C ILE A 111 11.97 -12.57 -8.55
N GLU A 112 11.99 -13.89 -8.41
CA GLU A 112 10.78 -14.65 -8.07
C GLU A 112 10.23 -14.28 -6.69
N THR A 113 11.11 -14.08 -5.70
CA THR A 113 10.68 -13.65 -4.37
C THR A 113 10.07 -12.25 -4.40
N VAL A 114 10.62 -11.33 -5.20
CA VAL A 114 10.06 -9.98 -5.41
C VAL A 114 8.70 -10.04 -6.10
N ARG A 115 8.53 -10.95 -7.07
CA ARG A 115 7.23 -11.18 -7.72
C ARG A 115 6.18 -11.62 -6.69
N LEU A 116 6.52 -12.59 -5.85
CA LEU A 116 5.65 -13.08 -4.78
C LEU A 116 5.34 -12.01 -3.73
N LEU A 117 6.32 -11.18 -3.37
CA LEU A 117 6.10 -10.04 -2.47
C LEU A 117 5.06 -9.06 -3.03
N GLY A 118 5.08 -8.84 -4.35
CA GLY A 118 4.07 -8.04 -5.05
C GLY A 118 2.67 -8.68 -5.01
N ASP A 119 2.57 -10.01 -5.20
CA ASP A 119 1.33 -10.77 -5.04
C ASP A 119 0.77 -10.65 -3.61
N ASP A 120 1.62 -10.86 -2.60
CA ASP A 120 1.25 -10.81 -1.19
C ASP A 120 0.71 -9.42 -0.81
N ALA A 121 1.35 -8.34 -1.29
CA ALA A 121 0.89 -6.99 -1.02
C ALA A 121 -0.52 -6.71 -1.58
N VAL A 122 -0.88 -7.29 -2.72
CA VAL A 122 -2.25 -7.21 -3.25
C VAL A 122 -3.21 -8.03 -2.40
N LEU A 123 -2.82 -9.26 -2.00
CA LEU A 123 -3.67 -10.19 -1.26
C LEU A 123 -3.99 -9.77 0.17
N VAL A 124 -3.03 -9.17 0.87
CA VAL A 124 -3.23 -8.76 2.27
C VAL A 124 -3.93 -7.41 2.41
N THR A 125 -4.07 -6.66 1.32
CA THR A 125 -4.72 -5.35 1.33
C THR A 125 -6.24 -5.53 1.42
N PRO A 126 -6.90 -4.99 2.45
CA PRO A 126 -8.36 -5.07 2.58
C PRO A 126 -9.06 -4.36 1.43
N GLU A 127 -10.09 -4.99 0.86
CA GLU A 127 -10.97 -4.38 -0.13
C GLU A 127 -12.16 -3.67 0.54
N THR A 128 -12.49 -4.04 1.79
CA THR A 128 -13.59 -3.46 2.57
C THR A 128 -13.26 -3.28 4.05
N GLU A 129 -13.94 -2.32 4.71
CA GLU A 129 -13.84 -2.11 6.17
C GLU A 129 -14.27 -3.35 6.99
N ALA A 130 -15.05 -4.27 6.41
CA ALA A 130 -15.45 -5.50 7.09
C ALA A 130 -14.27 -6.47 7.27
N GLU A 131 -13.23 -6.36 6.41
CA GLU A 131 -12.06 -7.23 6.39
C GLU A 131 -10.96 -6.76 7.35
N THR A 132 -11.08 -5.54 7.90
CA THR A 132 -10.11 -4.97 8.86
C THR A 132 -10.37 -5.39 10.30
N GLN A 133 -11.36 -6.25 10.56
CA GLN A 133 -11.65 -6.74 11.91
C GLN A 133 -10.54 -7.70 12.36
N ASP A 134 -9.74 -7.30 13.34
CA ASP A 134 -8.81 -8.20 14.04
C ASP A 134 -9.62 -9.33 14.72
N PRO A 135 -9.58 -10.56 14.21
CA PRO A 135 -10.41 -11.64 14.73
C PRO A 135 -9.83 -12.24 16.03
N THR A 136 -8.61 -11.84 16.41
CA THR A 136 -7.85 -12.53 17.46
C THR A 136 -7.80 -11.76 18.77
N GLY A 137 -7.96 -10.43 18.77
CA GLY A 137 -7.84 -9.61 19.98
C GLY A 137 -6.54 -9.88 20.73
N MET A 138 -5.51 -10.32 19.99
CA MET A 138 -4.20 -10.60 20.56
C MET A 138 -3.66 -9.30 21.16
N PRO A 139 -3.10 -9.33 22.38
CA PRO A 139 -2.52 -8.13 22.96
C PRO A 139 -1.51 -7.55 21.96
N MET A 140 -1.47 -6.22 21.82
CA MET A 140 -0.53 -5.48 20.96
C MET A 140 0.90 -5.99 21.16
N GLY A 141 1.24 -7.04 20.43
CA GLY A 141 2.54 -7.67 20.46
C GLY A 141 3.48 -6.77 19.70
N SER A 142 4.68 -6.56 20.22
CA SER A 142 5.73 -5.87 19.49
C SER A 142 5.84 -6.47 18.09
N CYS A 143 5.73 -5.66 17.03
CA CYS A 143 6.05 -6.15 15.70
C CYS A 143 7.48 -6.72 15.73
N PRO A 144 7.72 -7.90 15.14
CA PRO A 144 9.06 -8.49 15.12
C PRO A 144 10.07 -7.66 14.31
N VAL A 145 9.57 -6.73 13.49
CA VAL A 145 10.36 -5.83 12.65
C VAL A 145 10.19 -4.39 13.16
N GLU A 146 11.31 -3.74 13.47
CA GLU A 146 11.33 -2.33 13.83
C GLU A 146 10.98 -1.44 12.63
N LYS A 147 10.34 -0.31 12.90
CA LYS A 147 9.99 0.68 11.87
C LYS A 147 11.26 1.30 11.28
N MET A 148 11.44 1.15 9.96
CA MET A 148 12.46 1.89 9.21
C MET A 148 11.90 3.22 8.73
N SER A 149 12.63 4.31 8.96
CA SER A 149 12.30 5.63 8.39
C SER A 149 12.52 5.66 6.87
N ALA A 150 11.87 6.62 6.20
CA ALA A 150 12.08 6.85 4.77
C ALA A 150 13.56 7.16 4.45
N ASP A 151 14.25 7.89 5.32
CA ASP A 151 15.68 8.17 5.17
C ASP A 151 16.54 6.90 5.27
N GLN A 152 16.23 6.00 6.21
CA GLN A 152 16.92 4.71 6.33
C GLN A 152 16.70 3.82 5.11
N LEU A 153 15.47 3.79 4.57
CA LEU A 153 15.18 3.07 3.34
C LEU A 153 15.91 3.70 2.15
N SER A 154 15.81 5.01 1.98
CA SER A 154 16.49 5.72 0.90
C SER A 154 18.00 5.49 0.92
N ALA A 155 18.63 5.61 2.09
CA ALA A 155 20.05 5.30 2.28
C ALA A 155 20.37 3.85 1.88
N TYR A 156 19.56 2.88 2.33
CA TYR A 156 19.76 1.47 2.00
C TYR A 156 19.75 1.19 0.49
N PHE A 157 18.84 1.82 -0.25
CA PHE A 157 18.73 1.62 -1.70
C PHE A 157 19.77 2.42 -2.51
N THR A 158 20.39 3.45 -1.93
CA THR A 158 21.32 4.36 -2.65
C THR A 158 22.80 4.19 -2.28
N GLU A 159 23.15 3.70 -1.09
CA GLU A 159 24.53 3.72 -0.58
C GLU A 159 25.31 2.40 -0.74
N GLN A 160 24.81 1.42 -1.50
CA GLN A 160 25.50 0.13 -1.70
C GLN A 160 26.21 0.09 -3.07
N PRO A 161 27.52 -0.24 -3.12
CA PRO A 161 28.39 -0.11 -4.31
C PRO A 161 28.07 -1.04 -5.48
#